data_AF-A0A7V3VWK2-F1
#
_entry.id   AF-A0A7V3VWK2-F1
#
_cell.length_a   1.000
_cell.length_b   1.000
_cell.length_c   1.000
_cell.angle_alpha   90.00
_cell.angle_beta   90.00
_cell.angle_gamma   90.00
#
_symmetry.space_group_name_H-M   'P 1'
#
loop_
_entity.id
_entity.type
_entity.pdbx_description
1 polymer ?
#
loop_
_entity_poly.entity_id
_entity_poly.type
_entity_poly.pdbx_seq_one_letter_code
_entity_poly.pdbx_strand_id
1 'polypeptide(L)'
;MSSVEYCVQDVMQVCRNGHVITDLLRTCPERAQTHCDRCGAVTLDHCPTCGHELPGAFVVPGLQPVGARPAPCFCERCGAAFPWTRQRRLPPREPVAILENLLRRLPGVVRQLRVRHDARPPFRVRDERDLEDLVRALLPLHFDDVRPECRTPSYAAGTRTDFLLAPENIALTIKWAQPRILEQVPEDAAYYRRERTCHTLVVFVYDPESLLREPYPPPAATEEGPGPEVRCLIGSL
;
A
#
# COMPACT_ATOMS: atom_id res chain seq x y z
N MET A 1 16.26 -10.43 39.10
CA MET A 1 16.15 -11.54 38.13
C MET A 1 15.07 -11.13 37.13
N SER A 2 15.45 -10.35 36.13
CA SER A 2 14.53 -9.83 35.13
C SER A 2 14.23 -10.96 34.14
N SER A 3 12.99 -11.44 34.16
CA SER A 3 12.46 -12.40 33.21
C SER A 3 12.75 -11.89 31.81
N VAL A 4 13.51 -12.64 31.02
CA VAL A 4 13.62 -12.40 29.58
C VAL A 4 12.23 -12.64 29.01
N GLU A 5 11.47 -11.59 28.72
CA GLU A 5 10.19 -11.72 28.04
C GLU A 5 10.46 -12.28 26.65
N TYR A 6 10.13 -13.55 26.45
CA TYR A 6 10.34 -14.26 25.20
C TYR A 6 9.51 -13.62 24.08
N CYS A 7 10.14 -13.34 22.93
CA CYS A 7 9.42 -12.98 21.71
C CYS A 7 8.44 -14.12 21.37
N VAL A 8 7.14 -13.86 21.40
CA VAL A 8 6.12 -14.82 20.98
C VAL A 8 5.87 -14.64 19.49
N GLN A 9 5.87 -15.74 18.75
CA GLN A 9 5.56 -15.73 17.33
C GLN A 9 4.04 -15.86 17.14
N ASP A 10 3.45 -14.92 16.41
CA ASP A 10 2.04 -14.94 16.02
C ASP A 10 1.82 -15.86 14.79
N VAL A 11 0.59 -15.95 14.31
CA VAL A 11 0.16 -16.74 13.15
C VAL A 11 -0.11 -15.83 11.97
N MET A 12 0.28 -16.29 10.78
CA MET A 12 0.01 -15.60 9.52
C MET A 12 -1.21 -16.17 8.81
N GLN A 13 -1.95 -15.32 8.13
CA GLN A 13 -2.96 -15.70 7.14
C GLN A 13 -2.52 -15.21 5.74
N VAL A 14 -2.51 -16.13 4.76
CA VAL A 14 -2.06 -15.89 3.39
C VAL A 14 -3.08 -16.46 2.39
N CYS A 15 -3.35 -15.76 1.30
CA CYS A 15 -4.16 -16.32 0.22
C CYS A 15 -3.41 -17.40 -0.57
N ARG A 16 -4.13 -18.29 -1.27
CA ARG A 16 -3.49 -19.33 -2.11
C ARG A 16 -2.56 -18.80 -3.20
N ASN A 17 -2.67 -17.52 -3.55
CA ASN A 17 -1.77 -16.84 -4.49
C ASN A 17 -0.58 -16.12 -3.81
N GLY A 18 -0.46 -16.17 -2.48
CA GLY A 18 0.70 -15.67 -1.74
C GLY A 18 0.59 -14.25 -1.20
N HIS A 19 -0.56 -13.57 -1.34
CA HIS A 19 -0.81 -12.30 -0.65
C HIS A 19 -1.00 -12.54 0.84
N VAL A 20 -0.15 -11.93 1.66
CA VAL A 20 -0.28 -11.91 3.11
C VAL A 20 -1.43 -10.99 3.48
N ILE A 21 -2.42 -11.52 4.19
CA ILE A 21 -3.59 -10.78 4.70
C ILE A 21 -3.23 -10.11 6.03
N THR A 22 -2.69 -10.91 6.94
CA THR A 22 -2.16 -10.47 8.23
C THR A 22 -1.08 -11.45 8.69
N ASP A 23 -0.06 -10.97 9.39
CA ASP A 23 0.92 -11.81 10.10
C ASP A 23 0.74 -11.74 11.63
N LEU A 24 -0.40 -11.18 12.07
CA LEU A 24 -0.82 -11.00 13.46
C LEU A 24 -2.21 -11.61 13.70
N LEU A 25 -2.49 -12.79 13.15
CA LEU A 25 -3.83 -13.38 13.15
C LEU A 25 -4.38 -13.63 14.56
N ARG A 26 -3.55 -14.02 15.52
CA ARG A 26 -4.00 -14.24 16.91
C ARG A 26 -4.12 -12.94 17.67
N THR A 27 -3.22 -11.98 17.46
CA THR A 27 -3.29 -10.67 18.12
C THR A 27 -4.44 -9.82 17.59
N CYS A 28 -4.74 -9.90 16.29
CA CYS A 28 -5.76 -9.09 15.59
C CYS A 28 -6.67 -9.99 14.72
N PRO A 29 -7.51 -10.85 15.32
CA PRO A 29 -8.38 -11.77 14.57
C PRO A 29 -9.41 -11.06 13.70
N GLU A 30 -9.77 -9.81 14.01
CA GLU A 30 -10.68 -8.97 13.22
C GLU A 30 -10.14 -8.65 11.82
N ARG A 31 -8.83 -8.80 11.59
CA ARG A 31 -8.20 -8.63 10.26
C ARG A 31 -8.28 -9.87 9.39
N ALA A 32 -8.77 -10.98 9.93
CA ALA A 32 -8.91 -12.22 9.18
C ALA A 32 -9.91 -12.05 8.04
N GLN A 33 -9.55 -12.57 6.87
CA GLN A 33 -10.43 -12.60 5.70
C GLN A 33 -10.56 -14.04 5.20
N THR A 34 -11.77 -14.45 4.81
CA THR A 34 -11.99 -15.77 4.20
C THR A 34 -11.46 -15.85 2.76
N HIS A 35 -11.48 -14.72 2.07
CA HIS A 35 -11.00 -14.54 0.70
C HIS A 35 -10.15 -13.28 0.61
N CYS A 36 -9.17 -13.29 -0.28
CA CYS A 36 -8.31 -12.13 -0.51
C CYS A 36 -9.03 -11.05 -1.32
N ASP A 37 -9.16 -9.86 -0.74
CA ASP A 37 -9.57 -8.61 -1.40
C ASP A 37 -8.84 -8.31 -2.72
N ARG A 38 -7.56 -8.69 -2.87
CA ARG A 38 -6.74 -8.40 -4.07
C ARG A 38 -6.96 -9.34 -5.24
N CYS A 39 -7.34 -10.60 -4.99
CA CYS A 39 -7.35 -11.62 -6.05
C CYS A 39 -8.47 -12.66 -5.95
N GLY A 40 -9.35 -12.56 -4.94
CA GLY A 40 -10.46 -13.47 -4.70
C GLY A 40 -10.08 -14.87 -4.20
N ALA A 41 -8.79 -15.21 -4.13
CA ALA A 41 -8.35 -16.52 -3.68
C ALA A 41 -8.65 -16.75 -2.19
N VAL A 42 -9.05 -17.98 -1.85
CA VAL A 42 -9.25 -18.41 -0.46
C VAL A 42 -7.96 -18.29 0.36
N THR A 43 -8.11 -18.04 1.65
CA THR A 43 -7.00 -17.86 2.59
C THR A 43 -6.67 -19.14 3.36
N LEU A 44 -5.44 -19.19 3.85
CA LEU A 44 -4.84 -20.29 4.60
C LEU A 44 -4.02 -19.70 5.74
N ASP A 45 -4.13 -20.27 6.91
CA ASP A 45 -3.37 -19.96 8.13
C ASP A 45 -2.61 -21.18 8.67
N HIS A 46 -2.79 -22.33 8.03
CA HIS A 46 -2.10 -23.59 8.33
C HIS A 46 -1.54 -24.24 7.07
N CYS A 47 -0.53 -25.09 7.25
CA CYS A 47 0.02 -25.94 6.21
C CYS A 47 -1.04 -26.94 5.72
N PRO A 48 -1.41 -26.93 4.43
CA PRO A 48 -2.39 -27.88 3.90
C PRO A 48 -1.94 -29.34 3.97
N THR A 49 -0.64 -29.60 4.16
CA THR A 49 -0.07 -30.96 4.20
C THR A 49 0.04 -31.52 5.61
N CYS A 50 0.50 -30.72 6.58
CA CYS A 50 0.75 -31.21 7.95
C CYS A 50 -0.06 -30.49 9.04
N GLY A 51 -0.84 -29.47 8.70
CA GLY A 51 -1.65 -28.69 9.64
C GLY A 51 -0.84 -27.75 10.55
N HIS A 52 0.46 -27.58 10.35
CA HIS A 52 1.26 -26.62 11.15
C HIS A 52 0.86 -25.18 10.84
N GLU A 53 0.71 -24.35 11.86
CA GLU A 53 0.39 -22.93 11.70
C GLU A 53 1.44 -22.20 10.86
N LEU A 54 0.99 -21.23 10.06
CA LEU A 54 1.91 -20.41 9.29
C LEU A 54 2.64 -19.42 10.22
N PRO A 55 3.98 -19.35 10.14
CA PRO A 55 4.78 -18.49 11.00
C PRO A 55 4.49 -17.01 10.74
N GLY A 56 3.87 -16.33 11.70
CA GLY A 56 3.60 -14.89 11.68
C GLY A 56 4.73 -14.01 12.17
N ALA A 57 4.38 -12.80 12.59
CA ALA A 57 5.28 -11.80 13.13
C ALA A 57 5.79 -12.19 14.53
N PHE A 58 7.01 -11.78 14.84
CA PHE A 58 7.52 -11.86 16.21
C PHE A 58 7.05 -10.64 16.98
N VAL A 59 6.20 -10.87 17.98
CA VAL A 59 5.70 -9.83 18.87
C VAL A 59 6.74 -9.60 19.96
N VAL A 60 7.30 -8.39 20.00
CA VAL A 60 8.16 -7.92 21.07
C VAL A 60 7.31 -7.03 21.99
N PRO A 61 7.25 -7.28 23.30
CA PRO A 61 6.49 -6.44 24.23
C PRO A 61 6.86 -4.96 24.07
N GLY A 62 5.84 -4.11 23.89
CA GLY A 62 6.01 -2.66 23.69
C GLY A 62 6.40 -2.22 22.27
N LEU A 63 6.69 -3.13 21.34
CA LEU A 63 7.01 -2.80 19.95
C LEU A 63 6.09 -3.53 18.96
N GLN A 64 5.48 -2.77 18.06
CA GLN A 64 4.74 -3.33 16.94
C GLN A 64 5.71 -3.83 15.86
N PRO A 65 5.51 -5.02 15.28
CA PRO A 65 6.31 -5.50 14.15
C PRO A 65 6.27 -4.51 12.97
N VAL A 66 7.44 -4.27 12.35
CA VAL A 66 7.58 -3.36 11.20
C VAL A 66 7.64 -4.16 9.91
N GLY A 67 6.67 -3.92 9.02
CA GLY A 67 6.49 -4.68 7.80
C GLY A 67 5.73 -5.98 8.01
N ALA A 68 5.37 -6.65 6.92
CA ALA A 68 4.75 -7.97 6.95
C ALA A 68 5.80 -9.02 6.57
N ARG A 69 5.89 -10.09 7.36
CA ARG A 69 6.73 -11.24 7.00
C ARG A 69 6.26 -11.81 5.66
N PRO A 70 7.16 -12.06 4.68
CA PRO A 70 6.74 -12.65 3.42
C PRO A 70 6.22 -14.07 3.65
N ALA A 71 5.22 -14.47 2.86
CA ALA A 71 4.69 -15.83 2.91
C ALA A 71 5.81 -16.85 2.65
N PRO A 72 6.00 -17.86 3.53
CA PRO A 72 7.05 -18.85 3.37
C PRO A 72 6.79 -19.68 2.11
N CYS A 73 7.83 -20.05 1.36
CA CYS A 73 7.68 -20.96 0.21
C CYS A 73 7.51 -22.42 0.65
N PHE A 74 8.08 -22.80 1.79
CA PHE A 74 8.05 -24.18 2.26
C PHE A 74 7.65 -24.21 3.73
N CYS A 75 6.92 -25.25 4.13
CA CYS A 75 6.58 -25.46 5.52
C CYS A 75 7.85 -25.81 6.31
N GLU A 76 8.12 -25.09 7.40
CA GLU A 76 9.27 -25.35 8.28
C GLU A 76 9.20 -26.71 9.00
N ARG A 77 7.99 -27.29 9.14
CA ARG A 77 7.77 -28.56 9.83
C ARG A 77 7.87 -29.78 8.91
N CYS A 78 7.24 -29.74 7.74
CA CYS A 78 7.17 -30.90 6.84
C CYS A 78 7.88 -30.71 5.49
N GLY A 79 8.41 -29.52 5.20
CA GLY A 79 9.10 -29.22 3.95
C GLY A 79 8.19 -29.09 2.72
N ALA A 80 6.87 -29.29 2.85
CA ALA A 80 5.94 -29.18 1.73
C ALA A 80 5.96 -27.77 1.14
N ALA A 81 6.00 -27.68 -0.20
CA ALA A 81 5.86 -26.43 -0.91
C ALA A 81 4.42 -25.89 -0.77
N PHE A 82 4.29 -24.61 -0.45
CA PHE A 82 2.98 -23.97 -0.41
C PHE A 82 2.42 -23.70 -1.82
N PRO A 83 1.10 -23.52 -1.99
CA PRO A 83 0.48 -23.29 -3.29
C PRO A 83 1.10 -22.13 -4.08
N TRP A 84 1.47 -21.05 -3.41
CA TRP A 84 2.07 -19.85 -4.00
C TRP A 84 3.56 -20.01 -4.39
N THR A 85 4.20 -21.11 -4.01
CA THR A 85 5.64 -21.34 -4.29
C THR A 85 5.94 -21.38 -5.79
N ARG A 86 5.06 -22.01 -6.57
CA ARG A 86 5.19 -22.08 -8.04
C ARG A 86 4.81 -20.76 -8.73
N GLN A 87 4.11 -19.89 -8.01
CA GLN A 87 3.63 -18.59 -8.51
C GLN A 87 4.57 -17.44 -8.14
N ARG A 88 5.67 -17.70 -7.44
CA ARG A 88 6.71 -16.70 -7.15
C ARG A 88 7.60 -16.44 -8.37
N ARG A 89 6.97 -16.14 -9.51
CA ARG A 89 7.60 -15.19 -10.43
C ARG A 89 7.70 -13.91 -9.63
N LEU A 90 8.92 -13.43 -9.36
CA LEU A 90 9.07 -12.00 -9.15
C LEU A 90 8.39 -11.39 -10.38
N PRO A 91 7.30 -10.62 -10.24
CA PRO A 91 6.80 -9.92 -11.39
C PRO A 91 8.00 -9.16 -11.98
N PRO A 92 8.08 -9.01 -13.32
CA PRO A 92 8.99 -8.01 -13.87
C PRO A 92 8.83 -6.73 -13.04
N ARG A 93 9.93 -6.00 -12.83
CA ARG A 93 9.93 -4.72 -12.12
C ARG A 93 9.13 -3.71 -12.94
N GLU A 94 7.83 -3.89 -13.00
CA GLU A 94 6.88 -3.00 -13.60
C GLU A 94 6.81 -1.77 -12.69
N PRO A 95 7.21 -0.59 -13.17
CA PRO A 95 7.22 0.62 -12.37
C PRO A 95 5.91 0.88 -11.62
N VAL A 96 4.78 0.66 -12.30
CA VAL A 96 3.45 0.78 -11.73
C VAL A 96 3.26 -0.16 -10.54
N ALA A 97 3.67 -1.43 -10.66
CA ALA A 97 3.53 -2.40 -9.56
C ALA A 97 4.41 -2.06 -8.35
N ILE A 98 5.61 -1.52 -8.59
CA ILE A 98 6.50 -1.03 -7.53
C ILE A 98 5.84 0.15 -6.81
N LEU A 99 5.34 1.12 -7.56
CA LEU A 99 4.66 2.29 -7.02
C LEU A 99 3.40 1.90 -6.24
N GLU A 100 2.53 1.05 -6.80
CA GLU A 100 1.34 0.55 -6.12
C GLU A 100 1.69 -0.15 -4.80
N ASN A 101 2.72 -1.00 -4.80
CA ASN A 101 3.16 -1.68 -3.59
C ASN A 101 3.75 -0.72 -2.54
N LEU A 102 4.47 0.32 -2.95
CA LEU A 102 4.94 1.39 -2.06
C LEU A 102 3.75 2.10 -1.40
N LEU A 103 2.79 2.55 -2.20
CA LEU A 103 1.63 3.32 -1.74
C LEU A 103 0.71 2.50 -0.84
N ARG A 104 0.47 1.21 -1.15
CA ARG A 104 -0.32 0.30 -0.30
C ARG A 104 0.31 0.06 1.07
N ARG A 105 1.63 0.21 1.21
CA ARG A 105 2.35 0.07 2.49
C ARG A 105 2.48 1.37 3.25
N LEU A 106 2.16 2.50 2.62
CA LEU A 106 2.31 3.83 3.19
C LEU A 106 1.52 4.03 4.50
N PRO A 107 0.26 3.56 4.66
CA PRO A 107 -0.44 3.65 5.93
C PRO A 107 0.31 2.98 7.10
N GLY A 108 1.00 1.86 6.82
CA GLY A 108 1.86 1.19 7.80
C GLY A 108 3.08 2.03 8.19
N VAL A 109 3.69 2.74 7.23
CA VAL A 109 4.78 3.69 7.50
C VAL A 109 4.29 4.83 8.38
N VAL A 110 3.15 5.46 8.03
CA VAL A 110 2.54 6.55 8.81
C VAL A 110 2.22 6.11 10.23
N ARG A 111 1.72 4.89 10.43
CA ARG A 111 1.50 4.31 11.76
C ARG A 111 2.80 4.14 12.53
N GLN A 112 3.85 3.62 11.88
CA GLN A 112 5.14 3.38 12.52
C GLN A 112 5.83 4.69 12.94
N LEU A 113 5.66 5.78 12.18
CA LEU A 113 6.18 7.10 12.52
C LEU A 113 5.63 7.65 13.85
N ARG A 114 4.48 7.14 14.33
CA ARG A 114 3.90 7.48 15.62
C ARG A 114 4.60 6.79 16.79
N VAL A 115 5.26 5.66 16.55
CA VAL A 115 5.98 4.89 17.58
C VAL A 115 7.41 5.39 17.66
N ARG A 116 7.76 6.01 18.79
CA ARG A 116 9.06 6.64 18.99
C ARG A 116 9.77 6.07 20.21
N HIS A 117 11.09 6.15 20.19
CA HIS A 117 11.91 5.81 21.35
C HIS A 117 11.58 6.75 22.51
N ASP A 118 11.44 6.17 23.70
CA ASP A 118 11.07 6.83 24.95
C ASP A 118 9.78 7.67 24.85
N ALA A 119 9.67 8.73 25.65
CA ALA A 119 8.53 9.64 25.71
C ALA A 119 8.58 10.72 24.61
N ARG A 120 9.21 10.45 23.45
CA ARG A 120 9.31 11.45 22.38
C ARG A 120 7.96 11.66 21.69
N PRO A 121 7.63 12.91 21.30
CA PRO A 121 6.41 13.19 20.55
C PRO A 121 6.34 12.40 19.23
N PRO A 122 5.17 11.88 18.84
CA PRO A 122 4.99 11.16 17.59
C PRO A 122 5.21 12.06 16.37
N PHE A 123 5.80 11.53 15.30
CA PHE A 123 5.73 12.20 14.00
C PHE A 123 4.29 12.03 13.47
N ARG A 124 3.60 13.16 13.25
CA ARG A 124 2.23 13.17 12.76
C ARG A 124 2.22 13.67 11.32
N VAL A 125 1.69 12.85 10.41
CA VAL A 125 1.24 13.30 9.09
C VAL A 125 -0.15 13.88 9.28
N ARG A 126 -0.29 15.20 9.19
CA ARG A 126 -1.51 15.93 9.59
C ARG A 126 -2.39 16.27 8.41
N ASP A 127 -1.80 16.43 7.24
CA ASP A 127 -2.49 16.84 6.03
C ASP A 127 -1.83 16.23 4.79
N GLU A 128 -2.36 16.65 3.64
CA GLU A 128 -1.91 16.24 2.31
C GLU A 128 -0.46 16.65 2.02
N ARG A 129 0.03 17.77 2.57
CA ARG A 129 1.39 18.26 2.32
C ARG A 129 2.42 17.46 3.10
N ASP A 130 2.13 17.14 4.36
CA ASP A 130 2.96 16.21 5.14
C ASP A 130 3.08 14.85 4.43
N LEU A 131 1.99 14.40 3.81
CA LEU A 131 1.94 13.14 3.07
C LEU A 131 2.75 13.22 1.77
N GLU A 132 2.64 14.32 1.03
CA GLU A 132 3.47 14.61 -0.15
C GLU A 132 4.95 14.62 0.19
N ASP A 133 5.35 15.29 1.28
CA ASP A 133 6.73 15.33 1.73
C ASP A 133 7.26 13.93 2.08
N LEU A 134 6.45 13.11 2.75
CA LEU A 134 6.79 11.74 3.07
C LEU A 134 6.96 10.89 1.82
N VAL A 135 6.01 10.94 0.87
CA VAL A 135 6.09 10.16 -0.37
C VAL A 135 7.26 10.62 -1.22
N ARG A 136 7.50 11.93 -1.32
CA ARG A 136 8.69 12.49 -2.02
C ARG A 136 9.98 11.91 -1.47
N ALA A 137 10.08 11.69 -0.16
CA ALA A 137 11.26 11.10 0.46
C ALA A 137 11.41 9.58 0.18
N LEU A 138 10.32 8.89 -0.14
CA LEU A 138 10.30 7.44 -0.36
C LEU A 138 10.46 7.05 -1.84
N LEU A 139 9.99 7.87 -2.79
CA LEU A 139 10.09 7.56 -4.22
C LEU A 139 11.53 7.28 -4.70
N PRO A 140 12.58 8.02 -4.26
CA PRO A 140 13.96 7.77 -4.67
C PRO A 140 14.53 6.41 -4.25
N LEU A 141 13.83 5.66 -3.37
CA LEU A 141 14.21 4.27 -3.05
C LEU A 141 13.97 3.32 -4.22
N HIS A 142 13.18 3.74 -5.21
CA HIS A 142 12.70 2.90 -6.31
C HIS A 142 12.81 3.53 -7.70
N PHE A 143 12.85 4.85 -7.80
CA PHE A 143 12.85 5.59 -9.06
C PHE A 143 13.99 6.61 -9.08
N ASP A 144 14.77 6.61 -10.16
CA ASP A 144 15.99 7.43 -10.27
C ASP A 144 15.69 8.89 -10.68
N ASP A 145 14.60 9.13 -11.41
CA ASP A 145 14.21 10.46 -11.92
C ASP A 145 12.76 10.79 -11.53
N VAL A 146 12.63 11.37 -10.33
CA VAL A 146 11.37 11.86 -9.77
C VAL A 146 11.34 13.38 -9.87
N ARG A 147 10.46 13.91 -10.73
CA ARG A 147 10.35 15.35 -10.96
C ARG A 147 9.10 15.89 -10.27
N PRO A 148 9.21 16.82 -9.32
CA PRO A 148 8.04 17.50 -8.77
C PRO A 148 7.45 18.44 -9.83
N GLU A 149 6.15 18.34 -10.06
CA GLU A 149 5.38 19.21 -10.94
C GLU A 149 4.42 20.06 -10.11
N CYS A 150 4.52 21.37 -10.26
CA CYS A 150 3.71 22.34 -9.55
C CYS A 150 2.58 22.83 -10.46
N ARG A 151 1.32 22.59 -10.09
CA ARG A 151 0.15 23.09 -10.82
C ARG A 151 -0.91 23.66 -9.88
N THR A 152 -1.73 24.58 -10.38
CA THR A 152 -2.85 25.15 -9.61
C THR A 152 -4.17 24.69 -10.23
N PRO A 153 -4.78 23.60 -9.73
CA PRO A 153 -6.06 23.11 -10.23
C PRO A 153 -7.22 24.01 -9.78
N SER A 154 -8.36 23.89 -10.46
CA SER A 154 -9.53 24.75 -10.24
C SER A 154 -10.13 24.62 -8.84
N TYR A 155 -9.97 23.44 -8.23
CA TYR A 155 -10.46 23.14 -6.87
C TYR A 155 -9.49 23.56 -5.76
N ALA A 156 -8.26 24.01 -6.07
CA ALA A 156 -7.27 24.37 -5.07
C ALA A 156 -7.03 25.88 -5.02
N ALA A 157 -6.95 26.42 -3.79
CA ALA A 157 -6.60 27.83 -3.56
C ALA A 157 -5.11 28.15 -3.80
N GLY A 158 -4.29 27.14 -4.13
CA GLY A 158 -2.85 27.30 -4.32
C GLY A 158 -2.25 26.11 -5.08
N THR A 159 -0.94 26.16 -5.26
CA THR A 159 -0.20 25.14 -6.02
C THR A 159 -0.21 23.80 -5.30
N ARG A 160 -0.55 22.76 -6.06
CA ARG A 160 -0.46 21.34 -5.72
C ARG A 160 0.80 20.76 -6.36
N THR A 161 1.41 19.81 -5.67
CA THR A 161 2.60 19.12 -6.17
C THR A 161 2.23 17.70 -6.56
N ASP A 162 2.36 17.41 -7.86
CA ASP A 162 2.32 16.07 -8.41
C ASP A 162 3.75 15.57 -8.65
N PHE A 163 3.94 14.26 -8.80
CA PHE A 163 5.26 13.66 -9.04
C PHE A 163 5.29 12.95 -10.39
N LEU A 164 6.18 13.38 -11.27
CA LEU A 164 6.43 12.73 -12.55
C LEU A 164 7.60 11.76 -12.41
N LEU A 165 7.34 10.48 -12.66
CA LEU A 165 8.35 9.45 -12.86
C LEU A 165 8.64 9.41 -14.36
N ALA A 166 9.54 10.30 -14.80
CA ALA A 166 9.66 10.68 -16.20
C ALA A 166 10.10 9.52 -17.12
N PRO A 167 11.12 8.70 -16.78
CA PRO A 167 11.49 7.53 -17.58
C PRO A 167 10.37 6.50 -17.71
N GLU A 168 9.53 6.40 -16.68
CA GLU A 168 8.43 5.43 -16.59
C GLU A 168 7.13 5.94 -17.22
N ASN A 169 7.06 7.22 -17.61
CA ASN A 169 5.87 7.89 -18.13
C ASN A 169 4.67 7.81 -17.16
N ILE A 170 4.94 7.89 -15.86
CA ILE A 170 3.93 7.83 -14.79
C ILE A 170 3.81 9.18 -14.09
N ALA A 171 2.59 9.67 -13.96
CA ALA A 171 2.25 10.75 -13.03
C ALA A 171 1.64 10.18 -11.76
N LEU A 172 2.07 10.67 -10.60
CA LEU A 172 1.51 10.37 -9.29
C LEU A 172 0.92 11.63 -8.68
N THR A 173 -0.37 11.60 -8.37
CA THR A 173 -1.04 12.63 -7.57
C THR A 173 -1.47 12.05 -6.23
N ILE A 174 -1.26 12.82 -5.17
CA ILE A 174 -1.57 12.44 -3.79
C ILE A 174 -2.75 13.27 -3.31
N LYS A 175 -3.67 12.61 -2.62
CA LYS A 175 -4.90 13.20 -2.12
C LYS A 175 -5.16 12.80 -0.69
N TRP A 176 -5.62 13.76 0.09
CA TRP A 176 -6.25 13.47 1.37
C TRP A 176 -7.76 13.26 1.18
N ALA A 177 -8.32 12.24 1.84
CA ALA A 177 -9.76 11.95 1.75
C ALA A 177 -10.59 13.15 2.22
N GLN A 178 -11.49 13.61 1.35
CA GLN A 178 -12.33 14.77 1.59
C GLN A 178 -13.63 14.70 0.76
N PRO A 179 -14.71 15.41 1.15
CA PRO A 179 -16.02 15.27 0.51
C PRO A 179 -16.06 15.49 -1.01
N ARG A 180 -15.21 16.38 -1.54
CA ARG A 180 -15.17 16.75 -2.97
C ARG A 180 -14.14 15.96 -3.79
N ILE A 181 -13.60 14.87 -3.27
CA ILE A 181 -12.56 14.10 -3.95
C ILE A 181 -12.99 13.55 -5.32
N LEU A 182 -14.29 13.23 -5.48
CA LEU A 182 -14.89 12.73 -6.72
C LEU A 182 -14.82 13.72 -7.88
N GLU A 183 -14.73 15.02 -7.60
CA GLU A 183 -14.60 16.07 -8.60
C GLU A 183 -13.14 16.32 -8.99
N GLN A 184 -12.20 16.02 -8.10
CA GLN A 184 -10.77 16.29 -8.32
C GLN A 184 -10.11 15.27 -9.25
N VAL A 185 -10.43 13.98 -9.07
CA VAL A 185 -9.81 12.88 -9.83
C VAL A 185 -10.05 13.02 -11.35
N PRO A 186 -11.27 13.33 -11.84
CA PRO A 186 -11.48 13.58 -13.27
C PRO A 186 -10.69 14.78 -13.80
N GLU A 187 -10.55 15.86 -13.01
CA GLU A 187 -9.78 17.04 -13.41
C GLU A 187 -8.28 16.71 -13.52
N ASP A 188 -7.73 15.96 -12.57
CA ASP A 188 -6.35 15.47 -12.62
C ASP A 188 -6.11 14.59 -13.85
N ALA A 189 -7.05 13.67 -14.14
CA ALA A 189 -7.00 12.83 -15.34
C ALA A 189 -7.08 13.64 -16.64
N ALA A 190 -7.93 14.67 -16.70
CA ALA A 190 -8.07 15.54 -17.86
C ALA A 190 -6.79 16.38 -18.11
N TYR A 191 -6.10 16.81 -17.05
CA TYR A 191 -4.83 17.51 -17.16
C TYR A 191 -3.76 16.60 -17.78
N TYR A 192 -3.55 15.41 -17.21
CA TYR A 192 -2.52 14.48 -17.68
C TYR A 192 -2.85 13.85 -19.03
N ARG A 193 -4.12 13.82 -19.45
CA ARG A 193 -4.49 13.45 -20.82
C ARG A 193 -3.97 14.42 -21.89
N ARG A 194 -3.80 15.70 -21.54
CA ARG A 194 -3.23 16.70 -22.45
C ARG A 194 -1.71 16.59 -22.54
N GLU A 195 -1.09 16.00 -21.53
CA GLU A 195 0.37 15.80 -21.45
C GLU A 195 0.77 14.51 -22.17
N ARG A 196 1.35 14.63 -23.37
CA ARG A 196 1.61 13.49 -24.27
C ARG A 196 2.71 12.55 -23.79
N THR A 197 3.43 12.92 -22.75
CA THR A 197 4.49 12.10 -22.14
C THR A 197 3.98 11.23 -21.00
N CYS A 198 2.78 11.46 -20.48
CA CYS A 198 2.20 10.67 -19.40
C CYS A 198 1.32 9.55 -19.96
N HIS A 199 1.69 8.29 -19.71
CA HIS A 199 0.92 7.11 -20.14
C HIS A 199 0.07 6.52 -19.02
N THR A 200 0.43 6.77 -17.77
CA THR A 200 -0.30 6.25 -16.60
C THR A 200 -0.41 7.34 -15.53
N LEU A 201 -1.63 7.60 -15.06
CA LEU A 201 -1.89 8.43 -13.89
C LEU A 201 -2.25 7.53 -12.70
N VAL A 202 -1.43 7.57 -11.67
CA VAL A 202 -1.73 6.95 -10.37
C VAL A 202 -2.24 8.01 -9.41
N VAL A 203 -3.44 7.82 -8.90
CA VAL A 203 -4.07 8.67 -7.90
C VAL A 203 -4.09 7.92 -6.58
N PHE A 204 -3.31 8.39 -5.59
CA PHE A 204 -3.31 7.83 -4.25
C PHE A 204 -4.17 8.69 -3.33
N VAL A 205 -5.23 8.11 -2.78
CA VAL A 205 -6.09 8.75 -1.78
C VAL A 205 -5.83 8.14 -0.42
N TYR A 206 -5.28 8.94 0.50
CA TYR A 206 -5.09 8.53 1.88
C TYR A 206 -6.34 8.86 2.70
N ASP A 207 -6.94 7.83 3.30
CA ASP A 207 -8.21 7.89 4.02
C ASP A 207 -8.05 7.33 5.44
N PRO A 208 -7.41 8.07 6.35
CA PRO A 208 -7.19 7.60 7.71
C PRO A 208 -8.48 7.46 8.53
N GLU A 209 -9.56 8.13 8.13
CA GLU A 209 -10.85 8.17 8.82
C GLU A 209 -11.90 7.24 8.15
N SER A 210 -11.51 6.49 7.11
CA SER A 210 -12.40 5.59 6.35
C SER A 210 -13.68 6.29 5.83
N LEU A 211 -13.54 7.52 5.35
CA LEU A 211 -14.62 8.32 4.78
C LEU A 211 -15.11 7.78 3.43
N LEU A 212 -14.23 7.10 2.69
CA LEU A 212 -14.50 6.56 1.37
C LEU A 212 -14.91 5.09 1.47
N ARG A 213 -16.03 4.74 0.84
CA ARG A 213 -16.49 3.35 0.74
C ARG A 213 -15.97 2.72 -0.55
N GLU A 214 -15.39 1.53 -0.46
CA GLU A 214 -15.13 0.71 -1.65
C GLU A 214 -16.44 0.08 -2.20
N PRO A 215 -16.59 -0.06 -3.54
CA PRO A 215 -15.66 0.37 -4.58
C PRO A 215 -15.79 1.87 -4.85
N TYR A 216 -14.70 2.60 -4.68
CA TYR A 216 -14.60 3.98 -5.17
C TYR A 216 -14.38 3.90 -6.68
N PRO A 217 -15.31 4.42 -7.50
CA PRO A 217 -15.25 4.19 -8.93
C PRO A 217 -14.03 4.94 -9.50
N PRO A 218 -13.27 4.33 -10.43
CA PRO A 218 -12.44 5.12 -11.32
C PRO A 218 -13.35 6.14 -12.03
N PRO A 219 -12.86 7.34 -12.38
CA PRO A 219 -13.64 8.24 -13.22
C PRO A 219 -14.10 7.43 -14.45
N ALA A 220 -15.39 7.49 -14.76
CA ALA A 220 -15.92 6.87 -15.98
C ALA A 220 -15.04 7.34 -17.14
N ALA A 221 -14.56 6.39 -17.94
CA ALA A 221 -13.88 6.67 -19.19
C ALA A 221 -14.89 7.31 -20.16
N THR A 222 -15.25 8.57 -19.94
CA THR A 222 -16.03 9.36 -20.88
C THR A 222 -15.07 10.28 -21.62
N GLU A 223 -14.57 9.74 -22.74
CA GLU A 223 -14.64 10.29 -24.10
C GLU A 223 -13.45 9.75 -24.92
N GLU A 224 -13.79 9.21 -26.09
CA GLU A 224 -12.96 8.39 -26.97
C GLU A 224 -11.61 9.04 -27.32
N GLY A 225 -10.49 8.37 -27.02
CA GLY A 225 -9.14 8.78 -27.45
C GLY A 225 -8.00 8.19 -26.62
N PRO A 226 -6.73 8.26 -27.10
CA PRO A 226 -5.56 7.72 -26.40
C PRO A 226 -5.16 8.65 -25.24
N GLY A 227 -5.77 8.47 -24.08
CA GLY A 227 -5.37 9.10 -22.82
C GLY A 227 -4.64 8.13 -21.88
N PRO A 228 -4.02 8.64 -20.80
CA PRO A 228 -3.32 7.78 -19.84
C PRO A 228 -4.29 6.82 -19.16
N GLU A 229 -3.79 5.62 -18.84
CA GLU A 229 -4.48 4.68 -17.95
C GLU A 229 -4.57 5.30 -16.54
N VAL A 230 -5.78 5.43 -15.99
CA VAL A 230 -5.99 6.01 -14.66
C VAL A 230 -6.17 4.90 -13.63
N ARG A 231 -5.32 4.89 -12.60
CA ARG A 231 -5.33 3.93 -11.49
C ARG A 231 -5.56 4.65 -10.18
N CYS A 232 -6.65 4.31 -9.48
CA CYS A 232 -6.97 4.89 -8.17
C CYS A 232 -6.65 3.87 -7.08
N LEU A 233 -5.88 4.30 -6.07
CA LEU A 233 -5.52 3.50 -4.90
C LEU A 233 -6.01 4.21 -3.64
N ILE A 234 -6.72 3.49 -2.77
CA ILE A 234 -7.10 3.99 -1.46
C ILE A 234 -6.18 3.35 -0.42
N GLY A 235 -5.59 4.18 0.43
CA GLY A 235 -4.85 3.76 1.61
C GLY A 235 -5.62 4.13 2.87
N SER A 236 -6.22 3.14 3.53
CA SER A 236 -6.85 3.28 4.84
C SER A 236 -5.98 2.65 5.94
N LEU A 237 -6.27 2.95 7.21
CA LEU A 237 -5.56 2.41 8.38
C LEU A 237 -5.89 0.95 8.68
#